data_AF-A0A2V8JAP7-F1
#
_entry.id   AF-A0A2V8JAP7-F1
#
_cell.length_a   1.000
_cell.length_b   1.000
_cell.length_c   1.000
_cell.angle_alpha   90.00
_cell.angle_beta   90.00
_cell.angle_gamma   90.00
#
_symmetry.space_group_name_H-M   'P 1'
#
loop_
_entity.id
_entity.type
_entity.pdbx_description
1 polymer ?
#
loop_
_entity_poly.entity_id
_entity_poly.type
_entity_poly.pdbx_seq_one_letter_code
_entity_poly.pdbx_strand_id
1 'polypeptide(L)' 'MPQNGDINKTFGVYKNLCCGLEIVLNEGARFPDCPNHPKLTTLWKPMAGERFPRASELPSAKKKRNDPAA' A
#
# COMPACT_ATOMS: atom_id res chain seq x y z
N MET A 1 -9.21 -10.44 -10.08
CA MET A 1 -9.05 -9.36 -9.08
C MET A 1 -9.08 -10.03 -7.72
N PRO A 2 -8.04 -9.85 -6.88
CA PRO A 2 -8.04 -10.40 -5.53
C PRO A 2 -9.19 -9.82 -4.67
N GLN A 3 -9.65 -10.61 -3.72
CA GLN A 3 -10.65 -10.22 -2.71
C GLN A 3 -10.05 -10.16 -1.30
N ASN A 4 -10.73 -9.51 -0.37
CA ASN A 4 -10.38 -9.52 1.04
C ASN A 4 -10.15 -10.96 1.55
N GLY A 5 -9.06 -11.17 2.27
CA GLY A 5 -8.61 -12.47 2.77
C GLY A 5 -7.63 -13.22 1.85
N ASP A 6 -7.61 -12.92 0.54
CA ASP A 6 -6.65 -13.51 -0.40
C ASP A 6 -5.22 -13.11 -0.05
N ILE A 7 -4.25 -13.95 -0.41
CA ILE A 7 -2.82 -13.66 -0.28
C ILE A 7 -2.33 -12.94 -1.53
N ASN A 8 -1.70 -11.79 -1.32
CA ASN A 8 -1.05 -11.05 -2.38
C ASN A 8 0.25 -11.72 -2.85
N LYS A 9 0.38 -11.89 -4.15
CA LYS A 9 1.53 -12.56 -4.78
C LYS A 9 2.64 -11.61 -5.18
N THR A 10 2.39 -10.30 -5.22
CA THR A 10 3.33 -9.31 -5.74
C THR A 10 3.22 -8.00 -4.97
N PHE A 11 4.35 -7.43 -4.56
CA PHE A 11 4.38 -6.08 -4.00
C PHE A 11 3.78 -5.08 -4.99
N GLY A 12 2.87 -4.23 -4.52
CA GLY A 12 2.30 -3.18 -5.37
C GLY A 12 1.21 -2.38 -4.70
N VAL A 13 0.68 -1.41 -5.43
CA VAL A 13 -0.48 -0.61 -5.02
C VAL A 13 -1.75 -1.20 -5.62
N TYR A 14 -2.75 -1.32 -4.76
CA TYR A 14 -4.06 -1.86 -5.08
C TYR A 14 -5.14 -0.84 -4.74
N LYS A 15 -6.16 -0.76 -5.59
CA LYS A 15 -7.32 0.10 -5.41
C LYS A 15 -8.57 -0.74 -5.23
N ASN A 16 -9.37 -0.49 -4.20
CA ASN A 16 -10.62 -1.19 -4.04
C ASN A 16 -11.69 -0.67 -5.02
N LEU A 17 -12.61 -1.54 -5.43
CA LEU A 17 -13.65 -1.18 -6.39
C LEU A 17 -14.82 -0.41 -5.78
N CYS A 18 -15.09 -0.60 -4.49
CA CYS A 18 -16.26 -0.01 -3.83
C CYS A 18 -16.08 1.47 -3.51
N CYS A 19 -14.92 1.88 -3.00
CA CYS A 19 -14.65 3.26 -2.56
C CYS A 19 -13.53 3.94 -3.35
N GLY A 20 -12.76 3.19 -4.15
CA GLY A 20 -11.56 3.70 -4.79
C GLY A 20 -10.40 3.98 -3.82
N LEU A 21 -10.38 3.35 -2.64
CA LEU A 21 -9.27 3.48 -1.68
C LEU A 21 -8.04 2.73 -2.16
N GLU A 22 -6.88 3.34 -1.96
CA GLU A 22 -5.58 2.81 -2.40
C GLU A 22 -4.77 2.31 -1.21
N ILE A 23 -4.13 1.14 -1.37
CA ILE A 23 -3.27 0.54 -0.37
C ILE A 23 -1.99 0.02 -1.01
N VAL A 24 -0.88 0.16 -0.29
CA VAL A 24 0.37 -0.55 -0.59
C VAL A 24 0.30 -1.91 0.09
N LEU A 25 0.47 -3.00 -0.67
CA LEU A 25 0.46 -4.34 -0.12
C LEU A 25 1.75 -5.08 -0.45
N ASN A 26 2.38 -5.67 0.56
CA ASN A 26 3.55 -6.53 0.41
C ASN A 26 3.16 -7.89 -0.16
N GLU A 27 4.12 -8.55 -0.81
CA GLU A 27 3.98 -9.97 -1.14
C GLU A 27 3.78 -10.79 0.14
N GLY A 28 2.88 -11.77 0.09
CA GLY A 28 2.48 -12.60 1.23
C GLY A 28 1.46 -11.97 2.17
N ALA A 29 1.20 -10.66 2.08
CA ALA A 29 0.18 -10.01 2.90
C ALA A 29 -1.24 -10.35 2.43
N ARG A 30 -2.20 -10.33 3.35
CA ARG A 30 -3.63 -10.54 3.03
C ARG A 30 -4.29 -9.24 2.61
N PHE A 31 -5.17 -9.32 1.63
CA PHE A 31 -6.02 -8.18 1.27
C PHE A 31 -7.00 -7.86 2.41
N PRO A 32 -7.07 -6.59 2.86
CA PRO A 32 -7.97 -6.20 3.94
C PRO A 32 -9.40 -5.98 3.44
N ASP A 33 -10.33 -5.90 4.40
CA ASP A 33 -11.67 -5.36 4.16
C ASP A 33 -11.59 -3.87 3.82
N CYS A 34 -12.61 -3.37 3.11
CA CYS A 34 -12.80 -1.93 2.99
C CYS A 34 -13.20 -1.35 4.38
N PRO A 35 -12.54 -0.28 4.86
CA PRO A 35 -12.87 0.32 6.16
C PRO A 35 -14.30 0.89 6.23
N ASN A 36 -14.88 1.28 5.08
CA ASN A 36 -16.27 1.76 5.00
C ASN A 36 -17.29 0.61 4.87
N HIS A 37 -16.84 -0.60 4.55
CA HIS A 37 -17.68 -1.77 4.30
C HIS A 37 -17.08 -3.02 4.98
N PRO A 38 -16.97 -3.02 6.32
CA PRO A 38 -16.39 -4.14 7.04
C PRO A 38 -17.22 -5.41 6.82
N LYS A 39 -16.57 -6.58 6.76
CA LYS A 39 -17.21 -7.90 6.58
C LYS A 39 -17.94 -8.11 5.25
N LEU A 40 -17.85 -7.17 4.32
CA LEU A 40 -18.37 -7.32 2.95
C LEU A 40 -17.23 -7.65 1.99
N THR A 41 -17.57 -8.38 0.91
CA THR A 41 -16.60 -8.71 -0.14
C THR A 41 -16.01 -7.42 -0.73
N THR A 42 -14.69 -7.28 -0.59
CA THR A 42 -13.94 -6.14 -1.11
C THR A 42 -13.01 -6.64 -2.21
N LEU A 43 -13.28 -6.20 -3.43
CA LEU A 43 -12.43 -6.49 -4.59
C LEU A 43 -11.34 -5.44 -4.74
N TRP A 44 -10.11 -5.90 -4.98
CA TRP A 44 -8.93 -5.07 -5.16
C TRP A 44 -8.39 -5.20 -6.59
N LYS A 45 -8.05 -4.08 -7.20
CA LYS A 45 -7.46 -3.99 -8.55
C LYS A 45 -6.02 -3.50 -8.44
N PRO A 46 -5.03 -4.19 -9.02
CA PRO A 46 -3.68 -3.64 -9.11
C PRO A 46 -3.69 -2.37 -9.96
N MET A 47 -3.05 -1.33 -9.45
CA MET A 47 -2.80 -0.10 -10.19
C MET A 47 -1.54 -0.33 -11.03
N ALA A 48 -1.68 -1.00 -12.17
CA ALA A 48 -0.57 -1.27 -13.08
C ALA A 48 -0.07 0.05 -13.69
N GLY A 49 1.20 0.39 -13.49
CA GLY A 49 1.83 1.51 -14.21
C GLY A 49 2.93 2.25 -13.47
N GLU A 50 2.95 2.21 -12.13
CA GLU A 50 3.95 2.95 -11.37
C GLU A 50 5.01 2.00 -10.83
N ARG A 51 6.22 2.09 -11.38
CA ARG A 51 7.41 1.52 -10.74
C ARG A 51 7.61 2.28 -9.44
N PHE A 52 7.17 1.68 -8.33
CA PHE A 52 7.45 2.24 -7.02
C PHE A 52 8.96 2.11 -6.75
N PRO A 53 9.67 3.23 -6.50
CA PRO A 53 11.06 3.17 -6.10
C PRO A 53 11.15 2.36 -4.81
N ARG A 54 12.07 1.40 -4.77
CA ARG A 54 12.43 0.68 -3.55
C ARG A 54 12.83 1.69 -2.48
N ALA A 55 12.70 1.30 -1.21
CA ALA A 55 13.18 2.14 -0.11
C ALA A 55 14.67 2.55 -0.28
N SER A 56 15.48 1.72 -0.94
CA SER A 56 16.87 2.01 -1.33
C SER A 56 17.03 3.09 -2.40
N GLU A 57 16.00 3.32 -3.22
CA GLU A 57 15.95 4.34 -4.28
C GLU A 57 15.37 5.67 -3.75
N LEU A 58 14.74 5.67 -2.58
CA LEU A 58 14.27 6.90 -1.94
C LEU A 58 15.47 7.71 -1.43
N PRO A 59 15.56 9.02 -1.69
CA PRO A 59 16.59 9.85 -1.09
C PRO A 59 16.47 9.72 0.43
N SER A 60 17.51 9.19 1.07
CA SER A 60 17.56 9.05 2.52
C SER A 60 17.28 10.42 3.12
N ALA A 61 16.20 10.52 3.90
CA ALA A 61 15.88 11.72 4.65
C ALA A 61 17.07 12.01 5.57
N LYS A 62 17.97 12.90 5.13
CA LYS A 62 19.06 13.39 5.98
C LYS A 62 18.36 14.07 7.16
N LYS A 63 18.41 13.42 8.31
CA LYS A 63 17.98 13.98 9.59
C LYS A 63 18.76 15.29 9.75
N LYS A 64 18.12 16.45 9.50
CA LYS A 64 18.66 17.74 9.90
C LYS A 64 18.72 17.71 11.42
N ARG A 65 19.90 17.42 11.96
CA ARG A 65 20.21 17.68 13.36
C ARG A 65 20.23 19.21 13.48
N ASN A 66 19.20 19.77 14.11
CA ASN A 66 19.29 21.12 14.63
C ASN A 66 20.05 21.00 15.96
N ASP A 67 21.30 21.41 15.98
CA ASP A 67 22.04 21.60 17.23
C ASP A 67 21.43 22.80 18.00
N PRO A 68 21.30 22.74 19.33
CA PRO A 68 20.73 23.83 20.10
C PRO A 68 21.73 24.99 20.19
N ALA A 69 21.22 26.23 20.06
CA ALA A 69 22.01 27.43 20.29
C ALA A 69 22.41 27.53 21.77
N ALA A 70 23.69 27.83 22.01
CA ALA A 70 24.29 28.09 23.32
C ALA A 70 24.02 29.52 23.79
#